data_AF-A0A5B8LT91-F1
#
_entry.id   AF-A0A5B8LT91-F1
#
_cell.length_a   1.000
_cell.length_b   1.000
_cell.length_c   1.000
_cell.angle_alpha   90.00
_cell.angle_beta   90.00
_cell.angle_gamma   90.00
#
_symmetry.space_group_name_H-M   'P 1'
#
loop_
_entity.id
_entity.type
_entity.pdbx_description
1 polymer ?
#
loop_
_entity_poly.entity_id
_entity_poly.type
_entity_poly.pdbx_seq_one_letter_code
_entity_poly.pdbx_strand_id
1 'polypeptide(L)'
;MKTLLAALAIATVTASTAMAFDADSQAIIDRHKSGKLVAIHDVATLMRSSAQWCYLNQDHTCAWTDIYLDVTDTGATFEIGNAWDADTDIAFTDKGVFEDDRYICETDYDWVPSVRATRRSDGSVITGRLLWDLKADIYAIRAGDIQNCFDYLYLRADPDYEQITLLQRQYADGVHDETRDVEVTLHMNSEDAAGLSWRW
;
A
#
# COMPACT_ATOMS: atom_id res chain seq x y z
N MET A 1 -2.51 23.28 65.37
CA MET A 1 -3.87 23.50 64.80
C MET A 1 -3.67 23.82 63.32
N LYS A 2 -3.99 22.86 62.44
CA LYS A 2 -5.19 22.89 61.55
C LYS A 2 -5.02 23.98 60.48
N THR A 3 -4.72 23.68 59.22
CA THR A 3 -5.52 22.94 58.19
C THR A 3 -4.58 22.64 57.00
N LEU A 4 -4.26 21.42 56.54
CA LEU A 4 -5.06 20.38 55.88
C LEU A 4 -6.10 20.91 54.89
N LEU A 5 -5.80 20.78 53.58
CA LEU A 5 -6.66 20.43 52.42
C LEU A 5 -5.95 20.91 51.13
N ALA A 6 -5.30 20.00 50.41
CA ALA A 6 -5.89 19.22 49.31
C ALA A 6 -5.81 19.96 47.97
N ALA A 7 -4.76 19.64 47.21
CA ALA A 7 -4.73 19.76 45.75
C ALA A 7 -3.87 18.62 45.18
N LEU A 8 -4.21 17.39 45.58
CA LEU A 8 -3.78 16.17 44.91
C LEU A 8 -4.99 15.74 44.06
N ALA A 9 -5.08 16.26 42.83
CA ALA A 9 -6.08 15.80 41.89
C ALA A 9 -5.60 16.00 40.45
N ILE A 10 -5.05 14.90 39.92
CA ILE A 10 -5.25 14.47 38.54
C ILE A 10 -4.62 15.41 37.49
N ALA A 11 -3.29 15.38 37.40
CA ALA A 11 -2.67 15.44 36.09
C ALA A 11 -2.96 14.09 35.40
N THR A 12 -4.17 13.95 34.85
CA THR A 12 -4.37 13.08 33.69
C THR A 12 -3.50 13.67 32.61
N VAL A 13 -2.25 13.22 32.57
CA VAL A 13 -1.58 13.03 31.30
C VAL A 13 -2.52 12.10 30.57
N THR A 14 -3.41 12.68 29.76
CA THR A 14 -3.93 12.01 28.58
C THR A 14 -2.67 11.73 27.78
N ALA A 15 -1.99 10.65 28.13
CA ALA A 15 -1.16 9.95 27.19
C ALA A 15 -2.18 9.61 26.11
N SER A 16 -2.21 10.42 25.06
CA SER A 16 -2.48 9.90 23.74
C SER A 16 -1.67 8.62 23.73
N THR A 17 -2.35 7.48 23.87
CA THR A 17 -1.78 6.22 23.43
C THR A 17 -1.51 6.50 21.97
N ALA A 18 -0.30 6.98 21.66
CA ALA A 18 0.22 6.98 20.31
C ALA A 18 -0.10 5.58 19.85
N MET A 19 -1.02 5.48 18.89
CA MET A 19 -1.47 4.20 18.41
C MET A 19 -0.21 3.58 17.84
N ALA A 20 0.31 2.61 18.57
CA ALA A 20 1.57 2.00 18.23
C ALA A 20 1.27 0.99 17.12
N PHE A 21 2.24 0.82 16.24
CA PHE A 21 2.26 -0.33 15.33
C PHE A 21 1.90 -1.61 16.09
N ASP A 22 1.20 -2.53 15.43
CA ASP A 22 1.02 -3.87 15.99
C ASP A 22 2.39 -4.50 16.30
N ALA A 23 2.41 -5.51 17.18
CA ALA A 23 3.65 -6.06 17.69
C ALA A 23 4.57 -6.63 16.60
N ASP A 24 4.00 -7.19 15.53
CA ASP A 24 4.78 -7.80 14.46
C ASP A 24 5.38 -6.72 13.54
N SER A 25 4.59 -5.69 13.20
CA SER A 25 5.07 -4.50 12.48
C SER A 25 6.14 -3.76 13.27
N GLN A 26 5.95 -3.56 14.58
CA GLN A 26 6.95 -2.94 15.46
C GLN A 26 8.24 -3.76 15.49
N ALA A 27 8.16 -5.09 15.58
CA ALA A 27 9.35 -5.93 15.57
C ALA A 27 10.13 -5.81 14.25
N ILE A 28 9.44 -5.63 13.11
CA ILE A 28 10.07 -5.37 11.81
C ILE A 28 10.79 -4.03 11.82
N ILE A 29 10.12 -2.97 12.29
CA ILE A 29 10.70 -1.63 12.41
C ILE A 29 11.97 -1.66 13.27
N ASP A 30 11.91 -2.31 14.44
CA ASP A 30 13.02 -2.33 15.41
C ASP A 30 14.27 -3.03 14.88
N ARG A 31 14.13 -4.03 14.00
CA ARG A 31 15.27 -4.78 13.44
C ARG A 31 15.86 -4.18 12.17
N HIS A 32 15.10 -3.36 11.43
CA HIS A 32 15.54 -2.83 10.15
C HIS A 32 16.32 -1.54 10.27
N LYS A 33 17.27 -1.36 9.34
CA LYS A 33 18.01 -0.12 9.14
C LYS A 33 17.65 0.45 7.79
N SER A 34 17.62 1.78 7.69
CA SER A 34 17.36 2.48 6.43
C SER A 34 18.31 2.02 5.31
N GLY A 35 17.76 1.81 4.11
CA GLY A 35 18.45 1.31 2.92
C GLY A 35 18.77 -0.20 2.95
N LYS A 36 18.24 -0.97 3.91
CA LYS A 36 18.43 -2.43 3.96
C LYS A 36 17.24 -3.16 3.40
N LEU A 37 17.54 -4.26 2.72
CA LEU A 37 16.55 -5.18 2.18
C LEU A 37 15.64 -5.69 3.31
N VAL A 38 14.34 -5.64 3.06
CA VAL A 38 13.32 -6.28 3.89
C VAL A 38 13.09 -7.67 3.32
N ALA A 39 13.20 -8.69 4.17
CA ALA A 39 12.95 -10.07 3.74
C ALA A 39 11.48 -10.25 3.31
N ILE A 40 11.20 -11.13 2.35
CA ILE A 40 9.84 -11.20 1.78
C ILE A 40 8.80 -11.64 2.82
N HIS A 41 9.17 -12.45 3.82
CA HIS A 41 8.26 -12.81 4.92
C HIS A 41 7.90 -11.61 5.82
N ASP A 42 8.81 -10.65 5.96
CA ASP A 42 8.55 -9.40 6.69
C ASP A 42 7.67 -8.48 5.85
N VAL A 43 7.94 -8.39 4.54
CA VAL A 43 7.06 -7.71 3.58
C VAL A 43 5.65 -8.30 3.64
N ALA A 44 5.50 -9.63 3.63
CA ALA A 44 4.21 -10.31 3.73
C ALA A 44 3.48 -9.99 5.05
N THR A 45 4.22 -9.83 6.14
CA THR A 45 3.66 -9.41 7.42
C THR A 45 3.17 -7.97 7.35
N LEU A 46 3.95 -7.06 6.78
CA LEU A 46 3.53 -5.69 6.55
C LEU A 46 2.31 -5.59 5.61
N MET A 47 2.25 -6.41 4.56
CA MET A 47 1.09 -6.52 3.66
C MET A 47 -0.20 -6.89 4.43
N ARG A 48 -0.11 -7.86 5.36
CA ARG A 48 -1.25 -8.29 6.19
C ARG A 48 -1.69 -7.24 7.21
N SER A 49 -0.73 -6.51 7.77
CA SER A 49 -0.99 -5.55 8.84
C SER A 49 -1.42 -4.18 8.33
N SER A 50 -1.05 -3.81 7.10
CA SER A 50 -1.38 -2.51 6.51
C SER A 50 -2.84 -2.42 6.08
N ALA A 51 -3.44 -1.24 6.23
CA ALA A 51 -4.74 -0.94 5.64
C ALA A 51 -4.63 -0.67 4.13
N GLN A 52 -3.60 0.08 3.72
CA GLN A 52 -3.39 0.45 2.31
C GLN A 52 -1.94 0.86 2.06
N TRP A 53 -1.43 0.54 0.88
CA TRP A 53 -0.12 0.99 0.39
C TRP A 53 -0.34 2.13 -0.60
N CYS A 54 0.35 3.25 -0.40
CA CYS A 54 0.25 4.45 -1.21
C CYS A 54 1.57 4.68 -1.93
N TYR A 55 1.57 4.54 -3.25
CA TYR A 55 2.77 4.68 -4.06
C TYR A 55 2.98 6.13 -4.45
N LEU A 56 4.22 6.58 -4.28
CA LEU A 56 4.65 7.95 -4.48
C LEU A 56 3.76 8.94 -3.71
N ASN A 57 3.55 8.70 -2.40
CA ASN A 57 2.68 9.53 -1.56
C ASN A 57 3.14 11.00 -1.53
N GLN A 58 2.24 11.92 -1.89
CA GLN A 58 2.45 13.38 -1.83
C GLN A 58 1.16 14.05 -1.39
N ASP A 59 1.20 14.82 -0.30
CA ASP A 59 0.06 15.58 0.22
C ASP A 59 -1.23 14.75 0.35
N HIS A 60 -1.12 13.50 0.84
CA HIS A 60 -2.23 12.55 1.00
C HIS A 60 -2.86 12.09 -0.34
N THR A 61 -2.07 12.16 -1.41
CA THR A 61 -2.42 11.64 -2.74
C THR A 61 -1.42 10.57 -3.18
N CYS A 62 -1.90 9.54 -3.86
CA CYS A 62 -1.12 8.42 -4.37
C CYS A 62 -1.16 8.40 -5.90
N ALA A 63 -0.10 7.92 -6.54
CA ALA A 63 -0.15 7.61 -7.98
C ALA A 63 -1.04 6.39 -8.22
N TRP A 64 -0.88 5.37 -7.38
CA TRP A 64 -1.78 4.24 -7.23
C TRP A 64 -1.69 3.73 -5.80
N THR A 65 -2.59 2.82 -5.46
CA THR A 65 -2.63 2.18 -4.16
C THR A 65 -2.85 0.70 -4.27
N ASP A 66 -2.29 -0.05 -3.33
CA ASP A 66 -2.58 -1.48 -3.17
C ASP A 66 -3.27 -1.74 -1.83
N ILE A 67 -4.29 -2.60 -1.86
CA ILE A 67 -4.91 -3.20 -0.67
C ILE A 67 -4.73 -4.71 -0.77
N TYR A 68 -4.01 -5.30 0.18
CA TYR A 68 -3.75 -6.73 0.20
C TYR A 68 -4.97 -7.48 0.73
N LEU A 69 -5.59 -8.30 -0.11
CA LEU A 69 -6.84 -9.01 0.17
C LEU A 69 -6.60 -10.37 0.81
N ASP A 70 -5.54 -11.05 0.38
CA ASP A 70 -5.09 -12.33 0.91
C ASP A 70 -3.57 -12.43 0.76
N VAL A 71 -2.87 -12.83 1.83
CA VAL A 71 -1.41 -12.96 1.85
C VAL A 71 -1.04 -14.27 2.51
N THR A 72 -0.49 -15.17 1.70
CA THR A 72 -0.06 -16.51 2.10
C THR A 72 1.46 -16.56 2.30
N ASP A 73 2.00 -17.74 2.59
CA ASP A 73 3.45 -17.95 2.66
C ASP A 73 4.12 -17.93 1.27
N THR A 74 3.35 -18.03 0.19
CA THR A 74 3.87 -18.17 -1.18
C THR A 74 3.49 -17.03 -2.12
N GLY A 75 2.77 -16.02 -1.64
CA GLY A 75 2.33 -14.91 -2.48
C GLY A 75 1.13 -14.16 -1.91
N ALA A 76 0.63 -13.21 -2.70
CA ALA A 76 -0.47 -12.34 -2.32
C ALA A 76 -1.45 -12.10 -3.47
N THR A 77 -2.71 -11.89 -3.11
CA THR A 77 -3.74 -11.29 -3.97
C THR A 77 -4.03 -9.90 -3.44
N PHE A 78 -4.01 -8.90 -4.32
CA PHE A 78 -4.17 -7.51 -3.94
C PHE A 78 -5.05 -6.76 -4.93
N GLU A 79 -5.72 -5.73 -4.45
CA GLU A 79 -6.48 -4.78 -5.26
C GLU A 79 -5.62 -3.55 -5.52
N ILE A 80 -5.41 -3.23 -6.79
CA ILE A 80 -4.77 -1.99 -7.24
C ILE A 80 -5.87 -0.98 -7.58
N GLY A 81 -5.71 0.25 -7.12
CA GLY A 81 -6.57 1.37 -7.50
C GLY A 81 -5.76 2.59 -7.94
N ASN A 82 -6.23 3.28 -8.97
CA ASN A 82 -5.58 4.47 -9.52
C ASN A 82 -6.55 5.33 -10.35
N ALA A 83 -6.12 6.57 -10.61
CA ALA A 83 -6.72 7.40 -11.64
C ALA A 83 -6.35 6.82 -13.02
N TRP A 84 -7.34 6.37 -13.80
CA TRP A 84 -7.13 5.88 -15.16
C TRP A 84 -7.00 7.00 -16.17
N ASP A 85 -7.82 8.04 -15.99
CA ASP A 85 -7.78 9.29 -16.73
C ASP A 85 -8.29 10.43 -15.85
N ALA A 86 -8.42 11.64 -16.43
CA ALA A 86 -8.87 12.82 -15.72
C ALA A 86 -10.30 12.68 -15.14
N ASP A 87 -11.14 11.81 -15.73
CA ASP A 87 -12.56 11.65 -15.43
C ASP A 87 -12.87 10.32 -14.73
N THR A 88 -11.96 9.35 -14.80
CA THR A 88 -12.21 7.94 -14.45
C THR A 88 -11.18 7.42 -13.47
N ASP A 89 -11.69 6.82 -12.40
CA ASP A 89 -10.94 5.97 -11.50
C ASP A 89 -11.19 4.50 -11.82
N ILE A 90 -10.17 3.67 -11.65
CA ILE A 90 -10.29 2.22 -11.75
C ILE A 90 -9.76 1.53 -10.49
N ALA A 91 -10.32 0.36 -10.23
CA ALA A 91 -9.76 -0.61 -9.30
C ALA A 91 -9.88 -2.02 -9.86
N PHE A 92 -8.85 -2.84 -9.69
CA PHE A 92 -8.79 -4.21 -10.20
C PHE A 92 -7.96 -5.09 -9.26
N THR A 93 -8.13 -6.40 -9.35
CA THR A 93 -7.38 -7.37 -8.55
C THR A 93 -6.24 -7.96 -9.37
N ASP A 94 -5.08 -8.11 -8.76
CA ASP A 94 -3.92 -8.80 -9.33
C ASP A 94 -3.29 -9.75 -8.30
N LYS A 95 -2.28 -10.51 -8.73
CA LYS A 95 -1.61 -11.55 -7.95
C LYS A 95 -0.11 -11.53 -8.17
N GLY A 96 0.61 -11.72 -7.06
CA GLY A 96 2.05 -11.93 -7.05
C GLY A 96 2.44 -13.19 -6.30
N VAL A 97 3.53 -13.82 -6.74
CA VAL A 97 4.15 -14.99 -6.09
C VAL A 97 5.43 -14.59 -5.38
N PHE A 98 5.71 -15.19 -4.23
CA PHE A 98 6.95 -14.96 -3.52
C PHE A 98 8.03 -15.90 -4.02
N GLU A 99 9.18 -15.32 -4.40
CA GLU A 99 10.31 -16.05 -4.98
C GLU A 99 11.62 -15.73 -4.24
N ASP A 100 12.49 -16.74 -4.15
CA ASP A 100 13.85 -16.64 -3.59
C ASP A 100 13.95 -15.99 -2.19
N ASP A 101 12.89 -16.08 -1.37
CA ASP A 101 12.75 -15.41 -0.07
C ASP A 101 13.03 -13.88 -0.14
N ARG A 102 12.83 -13.29 -1.33
CA ARG A 102 13.26 -11.92 -1.62
C ARG A 102 12.25 -11.12 -2.41
N TYR A 103 11.63 -11.74 -3.41
CA TYR A 103 10.83 -11.04 -4.40
C TYR A 103 9.35 -11.34 -4.23
N ILE A 104 8.51 -10.38 -4.60
CA ILE A 104 7.17 -10.65 -5.11
C ILE A 104 7.19 -10.44 -6.63
N CYS A 105 6.82 -11.46 -7.40
CA CYS A 105 6.78 -11.41 -8.86
C CYS A 105 5.34 -11.41 -9.35
N GLU A 106 5.03 -10.51 -10.28
CA GLU A 106 3.75 -10.51 -11.00
C GLU A 106 3.55 -11.85 -11.72
N THR A 107 2.29 -12.21 -11.90
CA THR A 107 1.87 -13.42 -12.60
C THR A 107 1.18 -13.08 -13.91
N ASP A 108 0.99 -14.06 -14.80
CA ASP A 108 0.19 -13.90 -16.03
C ASP A 108 -1.33 -13.75 -15.77
N TYR A 109 -1.72 -13.30 -14.57
CA TYR A 109 -3.11 -13.16 -14.19
C TYR A 109 -3.80 -12.12 -15.08
N ASP A 110 -4.95 -12.50 -15.63
CA ASP A 110 -5.76 -11.58 -16.40
C ASP A 110 -6.61 -10.72 -15.46
N TRP A 111 -6.12 -9.53 -15.15
CA TRP A 111 -6.76 -8.60 -14.21
C TRP A 111 -7.89 -7.78 -14.84
N VAL A 112 -7.92 -7.60 -16.17
CA VAL A 112 -8.90 -6.75 -16.86
C VAL A 112 -10.37 -7.15 -16.59
N PRO A 113 -10.73 -8.46 -16.54
CA PRO A 113 -12.07 -8.88 -16.14
C PRO A 113 -12.51 -8.34 -14.76
N SER A 114 -11.56 -8.15 -13.84
CA SER A 114 -11.83 -7.66 -12.48
C SER A 114 -11.99 -6.14 -12.37
N VAL A 115 -11.67 -5.38 -13.42
CA VAL A 115 -11.77 -3.91 -13.41
C VAL A 115 -13.17 -3.46 -13.02
N ARG A 116 -13.21 -2.55 -12.06
CA ARG A 116 -14.34 -1.71 -11.65
C ARG A 116 -13.94 -0.27 -11.86
N ALA A 117 -14.92 0.60 -12.12
CA ALA A 117 -14.63 2.00 -12.40
C ALA A 117 -15.68 2.93 -11.78
N THR A 118 -15.23 4.14 -11.42
CA THR A 118 -16.04 5.22 -10.86
C THR A 118 -15.69 6.54 -11.54
N ARG A 119 -16.67 7.45 -11.64
CA ARG A 119 -16.41 8.81 -12.09
C ARG A 119 -15.73 9.60 -10.99
N ARG A 120 -14.66 10.31 -11.34
CA ARG A 120 -13.91 11.18 -10.40
C ARG A 120 -14.71 12.38 -9.94
N SER A 121 -15.62 12.87 -10.77
CA SER A 121 -16.40 14.09 -10.49
C SER A 121 -17.44 13.92 -9.39
N ASP A 122 -18.02 12.72 -9.24
CA ASP A 122 -19.15 12.48 -8.32
C ASP A 122 -19.12 11.12 -7.61
N GLY A 123 -18.10 10.30 -7.85
CA GLY A 123 -17.96 8.95 -7.27
C GLY A 123 -18.95 7.92 -7.82
N SER A 124 -19.73 8.27 -8.85
CA SER A 124 -20.74 7.35 -9.39
C SER A 124 -20.09 6.16 -10.11
N VAL A 125 -20.64 4.97 -9.88
CA VAL A 125 -20.12 3.74 -10.48
C VAL A 125 -20.39 3.71 -11.99
N ILE A 126 -19.36 3.35 -12.77
CA ILE A 126 -19.45 3.10 -14.21
C ILE A 126 -19.75 1.62 -14.43
N THR A 127 -20.83 1.31 -15.13
CA THR A 127 -21.32 -0.07 -15.33
C THR A 127 -21.83 -0.29 -16.76
N GLY A 128 -22.24 -1.52 -17.07
CA GLY A 128 -22.89 -1.86 -18.34
C GLY A 128 -21.99 -1.64 -19.55
N ARG A 129 -22.54 -0.99 -20.60
CA ARG A 129 -21.82 -0.74 -21.86
C ARG A 129 -20.57 0.12 -21.66
N LEU A 130 -20.65 1.14 -20.79
CA LEU A 130 -19.52 2.03 -20.53
C LEU A 130 -18.34 1.28 -19.89
N LEU A 131 -18.62 0.41 -18.92
CA LEU A 131 -17.58 -0.43 -18.32
C LEU A 131 -17.01 -1.46 -19.30
N TRP A 132 -17.87 -1.99 -20.18
CA TRP A 132 -17.43 -2.90 -21.25
C TRP A 132 -16.46 -2.21 -22.21
N ASP A 133 -16.80 -1.02 -22.68
CA ASP A 133 -15.97 -0.25 -23.61
C ASP A 133 -14.63 0.12 -22.96
N LEU A 134 -14.63 0.57 -21.69
CA LEU A 134 -13.42 0.84 -20.93
C LEU A 134 -12.51 -0.41 -20.83
N LYS A 135 -13.08 -1.58 -20.52
CA LYS A 135 -12.30 -2.83 -20.47
C LYS A 135 -11.70 -3.18 -21.83
N ALA A 136 -12.44 -2.95 -22.91
CA ALA A 136 -11.93 -3.18 -24.27
C ALA A 136 -10.77 -2.24 -24.61
N ASP A 137 -10.85 -0.96 -24.21
CA ASP A 137 -9.77 0.01 -24.39
C ASP A 137 -8.51 -0.37 -23.60
N ILE A 138 -8.69 -0.80 -22.34
CA ILE A 138 -7.59 -1.32 -21.50
C ILE A 138 -6.91 -2.52 -22.18
N TYR A 139 -7.69 -3.49 -22.67
CA TYR A 139 -7.15 -4.65 -23.38
C TYR A 139 -6.33 -4.24 -24.61
N ALA A 140 -6.76 -3.21 -25.34
CA ALA A 140 -6.09 -2.77 -26.56
C ALA A 140 -4.70 -2.17 -26.30
N ILE A 141 -4.46 -1.62 -25.11
CA ILE A 141 -3.18 -0.98 -24.76
C ILE A 141 -2.27 -1.83 -23.87
N ARG A 142 -2.76 -2.97 -23.36
CA ARG A 142 -1.94 -3.92 -22.59
C ARG A 142 -0.84 -4.48 -23.49
N ALA A 143 0.38 -3.97 -23.32
CA ALA A 143 1.56 -4.40 -24.05
C ALA A 143 2.36 -5.43 -23.24
N GLY A 144 2.66 -6.58 -23.87
CA GLY A 144 3.77 -7.52 -23.61
C GLY A 144 4.05 -7.97 -22.17
N ASP A 145 4.01 -9.29 -21.95
CA ASP A 145 4.37 -9.97 -20.70
C ASP A 145 5.87 -9.79 -20.38
N ILE A 146 6.23 -8.71 -19.69
CA ILE A 146 7.48 -8.65 -18.94
C ILE A 146 7.13 -9.07 -17.52
N GLN A 147 7.72 -10.16 -17.05
CA GLN A 147 7.57 -10.57 -15.66
C GLN A 147 8.32 -9.57 -14.78
N ASN A 148 7.57 -8.71 -14.08
CA ASN A 148 8.15 -7.80 -13.12
C ASN A 148 8.23 -8.47 -11.75
N CYS A 149 9.40 -8.40 -11.14
CA CYS A 149 9.64 -8.80 -9.77
C CYS A 149 10.04 -7.59 -8.94
N PHE A 150 9.65 -7.59 -7.66
CA PHE A 150 9.90 -6.48 -6.76
C PHE A 150 10.52 -6.96 -5.47
N ASP A 151 11.53 -6.23 -4.98
CA ASP A 151 11.97 -6.33 -3.60
C ASP A 151 11.89 -4.95 -2.92
N TYR A 152 12.06 -4.92 -1.60
CA TYR A 152 11.80 -3.70 -0.82
C TYR A 152 12.99 -3.35 0.06
N LEU A 153 13.38 -2.08 0.05
CA LEU A 153 14.32 -1.53 1.04
C LEU A 153 13.54 -0.75 2.10
N TYR A 154 13.84 -1.00 3.37
CA TYR A 154 13.28 -0.20 4.46
C TYR A 154 13.86 1.22 4.40
N LEU A 155 13.01 2.25 4.46
CA LEU A 155 13.48 3.65 4.52
C LEU A 155 13.32 4.23 5.92
N ARG A 156 12.09 4.28 6.43
CA ARG A 156 11.74 4.94 7.70
C ARG A 156 10.36 4.46 8.20
N ALA A 157 10.06 4.78 9.46
CA ALA A 157 8.72 4.66 10.03
C ALA A 157 8.39 5.96 10.77
N ASP A 158 7.11 6.33 10.74
CA ASP A 158 6.55 7.47 11.47
C ASP A 158 5.46 6.95 12.43
N PRO A 159 5.77 6.81 13.73
CA PRO A 159 4.81 6.29 14.70
C PRO A 159 3.68 7.27 15.03
N ASP A 160 3.84 8.57 14.77
CA ASP A 160 2.80 9.55 15.06
C ASP A 160 1.63 9.44 14.06
N TYR A 161 1.91 8.91 12.87
CA TYR A 161 0.94 8.67 11.81
C TYR A 161 0.74 7.19 11.48
N GLU A 162 1.39 6.28 12.20
CA GLU A 162 1.38 4.84 11.93
C GLU A 162 1.74 4.49 10.48
N GLN A 163 2.82 5.09 9.98
CA GLN A 163 3.27 4.91 8.60
C GLN A 163 4.64 4.22 8.53
N ILE A 164 4.81 3.34 7.55
CA ILE A 164 6.12 2.74 7.20
C ILE A 164 6.42 3.11 5.75
N THR A 165 7.63 3.59 5.47
CA THR A 165 8.05 3.91 4.11
C THR A 165 9.09 2.91 3.63
N LEU A 166 8.85 2.32 2.46
CA LEU A 166 9.78 1.43 1.76
C LEU A 166 10.16 2.03 0.40
N LEU A 167 11.29 1.60 -0.16
CA LEU A 167 11.59 1.73 -1.58
C LEU A 167 11.29 0.38 -2.25
N GLN A 168 10.29 0.33 -3.11
CA GLN A 168 10.08 -0.80 -4.01
C GLN A 168 11.09 -0.70 -5.15
N ARG A 169 11.85 -1.77 -5.38
CA ARG A 169 12.79 -1.86 -6.50
C ARG A 169 12.27 -2.83 -7.54
N GLN A 170 12.27 -2.43 -8.81
CA GLN A 170 11.72 -3.25 -9.89
C GLN A 170 12.81 -3.99 -10.65
N TYR A 171 12.55 -5.28 -10.89
CA TYR A 171 13.39 -6.16 -11.68
C TYR A 171 12.57 -6.65 -12.87
N ALA A 172 13.06 -6.39 -14.07
CA ALA A 172 12.51 -6.95 -15.31
C ALA A 172 13.47 -8.03 -15.81
N ASP A 173 12.99 -9.26 -16.00
CA ASP A 173 13.82 -10.41 -16.40
C ASP A 173 15.08 -10.58 -15.52
N GLY A 174 14.94 -10.34 -14.21
CA GLY A 174 16.02 -10.44 -13.22
C GLY A 174 17.01 -9.27 -13.20
N VAL A 175 16.84 -8.25 -14.04
CA VAL A 175 17.68 -7.04 -14.07
C VAL A 175 16.99 -5.89 -13.35
N HIS A 176 17.66 -5.33 -12.34
CA HIS A 176 17.18 -4.16 -11.61
C HIS A 176 17.16 -2.94 -12.54
N ASP A 177 16.00 -2.28 -12.64
CA ASP A 177 15.83 -0.99 -13.32
C ASP A 177 15.58 0.11 -12.28
N GLU A 178 16.65 0.78 -11.87
CA GLU A 178 16.61 1.89 -10.89
C GLU A 178 15.66 3.04 -11.33
N THR A 179 15.39 3.18 -12.63
CA THR A 179 14.48 4.23 -13.12
C THR A 179 13.02 3.97 -12.82
N ARG A 180 12.70 2.74 -12.37
CA ARG A 180 11.36 2.29 -11.98
C ARG A 180 11.22 2.06 -10.49
N ASP A 181 12.25 2.37 -9.70
CA ASP A 181 12.15 2.31 -8.24
C ASP A 181 11.16 3.37 -7.74
N VAL A 182 10.29 2.98 -6.81
CA VAL A 182 9.25 3.85 -6.28
C VAL A 182 9.17 3.82 -4.77
N GLU A 183 9.04 4.99 -4.15
CA GLU A 183 8.75 5.09 -2.72
C GLU A 183 7.29 4.66 -2.49
N VAL A 184 7.08 3.80 -1.49
CA VAL A 184 5.76 3.37 -1.07
C VAL A 184 5.58 3.60 0.42
N THR A 185 4.46 4.22 0.79
CA THR A 185 4.06 4.47 2.17
C THR A 185 2.94 3.51 2.54
N LEU A 186 3.19 2.69 3.55
CA LEU A 186 2.24 1.77 4.13
C LEU A 186 1.48 2.51 5.22
N HIS A 187 0.19 2.68 5.02
CA HIS A 187 -0.73 3.24 6.00
C HIS A 187 -1.27 2.10 6.85
N MET A 188 -0.85 2.03 8.12
CA MET A 188 -1.30 0.99 9.04
C MET A 188 -2.63 1.38 9.70
N ASN A 189 -2.87 2.67 9.86
CA ASN A 189 -4.11 3.22 10.36
C ASN A 189 -5.20 3.26 9.27
N SER A 190 -6.34 2.60 9.51
CA SER A 190 -7.42 2.53 8.54
C SER A 190 -8.17 3.84 8.31
N GLU A 191 -8.23 4.73 9.32
CA GLU A 191 -8.89 6.04 9.19
C GLU A 191 -8.06 6.97 8.30
N ASP A 192 -6.74 6.99 8.51
CA ASP A 192 -5.81 7.73 7.65
C ASP A 192 -5.84 7.18 6.21
N ALA A 193 -5.75 5.86 6.04
CA ALA A 193 -5.82 5.21 4.74
C ALA A 193 -7.12 5.55 3.98
N ALA A 194 -8.26 5.60 4.67
CA ALA A 194 -9.56 5.90 4.05
C ALA A 194 -9.66 7.34 3.48
N GLY A 195 -8.78 8.25 3.91
CA GLY A 195 -8.72 9.61 3.38
C GLY A 195 -7.88 9.76 2.11
N LEU A 196 -7.12 8.73 1.73
CA LEU A 196 -6.22 8.79 0.57
C LEU A 196 -7.00 9.00 -0.73
N SER A 197 -6.39 9.76 -1.64
CA SER A 197 -6.94 10.02 -2.98
C SER A 197 -5.93 9.70 -4.08
N TRP A 198 -6.39 9.56 -5.33
CA TRP A 198 -5.51 9.33 -6.48
C TRP A 198 -5.30 10.60 -7.29
N ARG A 199 -4.05 10.86 -7.68
CA ARG A 199 -3.70 11.95 -8.59
C ARG A 199 -3.66 11.47 -10.05
N TRP A 200 -4.01 12.38 -10.95
CA TRP A 200 -3.85 12.24 -12.40
C TRP A 200 -2.67 13.11 -12.85
#